data_AF-A0A553ELA7-F1
#
_entry.id   AF-A0A553ELA7-F1
#
_cell.length_a   1.000
_cell.length_b   1.000
_cell.length_c   1.000
_cell.angle_alpha   90.00
_cell.angle_beta   90.00
_cell.angle_gamma   90.00
#
_symmetry.space_group_name_H-M   'P 1'
#
loop_
_entity.id
_entity.type
_entity.pdbx_description
1 polymer ?
#
loop_
_entity_poly.entity_id
_entity_poly.type
_entity_poly.pdbx_seq_one_letter_code
_entity_poly.pdbx_strand_id
1 'polypeptide(L)'
;MSKDTIKCKYIFDEDYNPLYVNGAQGGINNLGEIVVNFYLERNALPKSQTFSVEDGKMGKERLDAIEPSDFKNSFVRVFQNGVVMNYQTAKEVHKWLGEHINNLENIIDAQNKK
;
A
#
# COMPACT_ATOMS: atom_id res chain seq x y z
N MET A 1 40.53 -23.65 -0.63
CA MET A 1 40.14 -22.45 -1.42
C MET A 1 39.63 -21.42 -0.43
N SER A 2 40.26 -20.23 -0.34
CA SER A 2 39.75 -19.15 0.52
C SER A 2 38.42 -18.67 -0.05
N LYS A 3 37.41 -18.55 0.80
CA LYS A 3 36.09 -18.05 0.37
C LYS A 3 36.19 -16.54 0.32
N ASP A 4 36.26 -15.97 -0.89
CA ASP A 4 36.25 -14.53 -1.05
C ASP A 4 34.94 -13.96 -0.49
N THR A 5 35.05 -12.93 0.33
CA THR A 5 33.90 -12.29 1.00
C THR A 5 33.84 -10.84 0.58
N ILE A 6 32.65 -10.37 0.21
CA ILE A 6 32.39 -8.98 -0.17
C ILE A 6 31.35 -8.43 0.80
N LYS A 7 31.61 -7.22 1.33
CA LYS A 7 30.71 -6.52 2.25
C LYS A 7 29.74 -5.66 1.46
N CYS A 8 28.45 -5.94 1.57
CA CYS A 8 27.40 -5.04 1.11
C CYS A 8 27.17 -3.91 2.14
N LYS A 9 27.05 -2.68 1.67
CA LYS A 9 26.66 -1.52 2.50
C LYS A 9 25.27 -1.08 2.04
N TYR A 10 24.38 -0.89 2.99
CA TYR A 10 23.03 -0.39 2.73
C TYR A 10 22.99 1.11 2.98
N ILE A 11 22.39 1.84 2.06
CA ILE A 11 22.14 3.28 2.17
C ILE A 11 20.62 3.44 2.11
N PHE A 12 20.07 4.15 3.09
CA PHE A 12 18.65 4.50 3.15
C PHE A 12 18.54 6.02 3.08
N ASP A 13 17.52 6.52 2.40
CA ASP A 13 17.17 7.94 2.44
C ASP A 13 16.72 8.31 3.87
N GLU A 14 16.86 9.59 4.24
CA GLU A 14 16.51 10.07 5.58
C GLU A 14 15.01 9.89 5.89
N ASP A 15 14.17 9.87 4.86
CA ASP A 15 12.73 9.68 4.94
C ASP A 15 12.27 8.26 4.58
N TYR A 16 13.20 7.28 4.52
CA TYR A 16 12.85 5.88 4.27
C TYR A 16 11.88 5.36 5.33
N ASN A 17 10.64 5.17 4.93
CA ASN A 17 9.56 4.72 5.78
C ASN A 17 8.71 3.67 5.03
N PRO A 18 8.85 2.37 5.33
CA PRO A 18 8.01 1.34 4.74
C PRO A 18 6.52 1.62 4.99
N LEU A 19 5.71 1.53 3.94
CA LEU A 19 4.28 1.78 4.00
C LEU A 19 3.50 0.48 3.87
N TYR A 20 2.42 0.36 4.63
CA TYR A 20 1.46 -0.72 4.43
C TYR A 20 0.67 -0.48 3.15
N VAL A 21 0.60 -1.49 2.30
CA VAL A 21 -0.13 -1.49 1.03
C VAL A 21 -0.98 -2.75 0.94
N ASN A 22 -2.17 -2.65 0.35
CA ASN A 22 -3.09 -3.77 0.18
C ASN A 22 -3.44 -4.03 -1.29
N GLY A 23 -2.79 -3.33 -2.20
CA GLY A 23 -2.89 -3.59 -3.63
C GLY A 23 -1.85 -2.81 -4.44
N ALA A 24 -1.86 -3.07 -5.74
CA ALA A 24 -1.03 -2.37 -6.70
C ALA A 24 -1.77 -2.15 -8.02
N GLN A 25 -1.47 -1.04 -8.69
CA GLN A 25 -1.99 -0.72 -10.01
C GLN A 25 -0.85 -0.23 -10.90
N GLY A 26 -0.85 -0.68 -12.15
CA GLY A 26 0.24 -0.41 -13.05
C GLY A 26 0.09 -1.12 -14.39
N GLY A 27 1.21 -1.28 -15.10
CA GLY A 27 1.23 -1.85 -16.43
C GLY A 27 2.61 -1.75 -17.07
N ILE A 28 2.67 -2.04 -18.37
CA ILE A 28 3.88 -1.93 -19.17
C ILE A 28 3.87 -0.57 -19.88
N ASN A 29 4.94 0.21 -19.74
CA ASN A 29 5.09 1.48 -20.44
C ASN A 29 5.64 1.27 -21.87
N ASN A 30 5.76 2.36 -22.64
CA ASN A 30 6.24 2.31 -24.03
C ASN A 30 7.73 1.88 -24.16
N LEU A 31 8.47 1.82 -23.06
CA LEU A 31 9.87 1.36 -23.02
C LEU A 31 9.99 -0.13 -22.66
N GLY A 32 8.86 -0.83 -22.45
CA GLY A 32 8.86 -2.22 -22.00
C GLY A 32 9.20 -2.39 -20.52
N GLU A 33 9.13 -1.31 -19.73
CA GLU A 33 9.29 -1.36 -18.28
C GLU A 33 7.94 -1.58 -17.61
N ILE A 34 7.98 -2.26 -16.47
CA ILE A 34 6.82 -2.54 -15.63
C ILE A 34 6.75 -1.47 -14.56
N VAL A 35 5.67 -0.70 -14.59
CA VAL A 35 5.32 0.29 -13.57
C VAL A 35 4.39 -0.37 -12.56
N VAL A 36 4.70 -0.25 -11.28
CA VAL A 36 3.88 -0.74 -10.17
C VAL A 36 3.70 0.40 -9.17
N ASN A 37 2.47 0.88 -9.03
CA ASN A 37 2.13 1.84 -7.97
C ASN A 37 1.36 1.10 -6.88
N PHE A 38 1.90 1.07 -5.68
CA PHE A 38 1.25 0.42 -4.56
C PHE A 38 0.26 1.39 -3.90
N TYR A 39 -0.84 0.84 -3.41
CA TYR A 39 -1.88 1.64 -2.77
C TYR A 39 -2.41 1.01 -1.50
N LEU A 40 -2.95 1.89 -0.65
CA LEU A 40 -3.87 1.53 0.42
C LEU A 40 -5.30 1.87 -0.01
N GLU A 41 -6.13 0.85 -0.14
CA GLU A 41 -7.56 0.97 -0.35
C GLU A 41 -8.29 1.09 0.98
N ARG A 42 -9.15 2.11 1.11
CA ARG A 42 -10.00 2.34 2.29
C ARG A 42 -11.31 3.02 1.91
N ASN A 43 -12.29 2.98 2.81
CA ASN A 43 -13.50 3.79 2.65
C ASN A 43 -13.14 5.28 2.54
N ALA A 44 -13.89 6.01 1.72
CA ALA A 44 -13.71 7.45 1.62
C ALA A 44 -14.00 8.11 2.97
N LEU A 45 -13.22 9.14 3.29
CA LEU A 45 -13.49 10.00 4.44
C LEU A 45 -14.07 11.31 3.92
N PRO A 46 -14.99 11.93 4.67
CA PRO A 46 -15.48 13.24 4.32
C PRO A 46 -14.34 14.26 4.38
N LYS A 47 -14.30 15.18 3.43
CA LYS A 47 -13.38 16.32 3.42
C LYS A 47 -13.77 17.35 4.47
N SER A 48 -15.07 17.55 4.67
CA SER A 48 -15.64 18.48 5.64
C SER A 48 -16.96 17.93 6.20
N GLN A 49 -17.28 18.35 7.42
CA GLN A 49 -18.52 18.04 8.12
C GLN A 49 -19.01 19.31 8.82
N THR A 50 -20.27 19.67 8.61
CA THR A 50 -20.90 20.83 9.27
C THR A 50 -21.82 20.34 10.38
N PHE A 51 -21.70 20.96 11.56
CA PHE A 51 -22.51 20.65 12.74
C PHE A 51 -23.36 21.85 13.12
N SER A 52 -24.62 21.61 13.52
CA SER A 52 -25.47 22.66 14.07
C SER A 52 -25.14 22.98 15.53
N VAL A 53 -25.28 24.26 15.87
CA VAL A 53 -25.04 24.81 17.21
C VAL A 53 -26.35 25.41 17.72
N GLU A 54 -26.77 25.01 18.93
CA GLU A 54 -27.95 25.56 19.62
C GLU A 54 -27.50 26.10 20.99
N ASP A 55 -27.88 27.34 21.32
CA ASP A 55 -27.54 28.02 22.58
C ASP A 55 -26.04 28.03 22.94
N GLY A 56 -25.18 28.21 21.94
CA GLY A 56 -23.72 28.23 22.13
C GLY A 56 -23.11 26.88 22.49
N LYS A 57 -23.90 25.80 22.42
CA LYS A 57 -23.45 24.42 22.60
C LYS A 57 -23.56 23.69 21.27
N MET A 58 -22.52 22.92 20.93
CA MET A 58 -22.60 21.96 19.82
C MET A 58 -23.75 20.99 20.12
N GLY A 59 -24.75 20.95 19.25
CA GLY A 59 -25.84 19.98 19.34
C GLY A 59 -25.29 18.55 19.21
N LYS A 60 -25.97 17.56 19.81
CA LYS A 60 -25.60 16.15 19.61
C LYS A 60 -25.76 15.80 18.13
N GLU A 61 -24.64 15.71 17.41
CA GLU A 61 -24.46 14.96 16.16
C GLU A 61 -25.45 15.22 15.00
N ARG A 62 -26.03 16.41 14.85
CA ARG A 62 -26.74 16.70 13.60
C ARG A 62 -25.74 17.23 12.57
N LEU A 63 -25.29 16.31 11.72
CA LEU A 63 -24.50 16.61 10.53
C LEU A 63 -25.40 17.29 9.50
N ASP A 64 -25.23 18.60 9.31
CA ASP A 64 -26.04 19.40 8.39
C ASP A 64 -25.59 19.21 6.93
N ALA A 65 -24.29 19.01 6.74
CA ALA A 65 -23.69 18.75 5.43
C ALA A 65 -22.42 17.93 5.58
N ILE A 66 -22.18 17.03 4.63
CA ILE A 66 -20.95 16.25 4.51
C ILE A 66 -20.50 16.31 3.05
N GLU A 67 -19.25 16.66 2.82
CA GLU A 67 -18.70 16.76 1.47
C GLU A 67 -17.55 15.76 1.27
N PRO A 68 -17.53 14.99 0.16
CA PRO A 68 -18.60 14.88 -0.84
C PRO A 68 -19.77 14.03 -0.32
N SER A 69 -20.98 14.27 -0.83
CA SER A 69 -22.20 13.59 -0.35
C SER A 69 -22.23 12.09 -0.63
N ASP A 70 -21.44 11.63 -1.59
CA ASP A 70 -21.32 10.23 -2.00
C ASP A 70 -20.25 9.45 -1.21
N PHE A 71 -19.60 10.05 -0.20
CA PHE A 71 -18.49 9.40 0.51
C PHE A 71 -18.87 8.03 1.10
N LYS A 72 -20.12 7.84 1.53
CA LYS A 72 -20.62 6.55 2.08
C LYS A 72 -20.69 5.42 1.04
N ASN A 73 -20.79 5.77 -0.24
CA ASN A 73 -20.88 4.82 -1.36
C ASN A 73 -19.60 4.81 -2.20
N SER A 74 -18.49 5.30 -1.65
CA SER A 74 -17.21 5.38 -2.36
C SER A 74 -16.06 4.87 -1.50
N PHE A 75 -15.02 4.41 -2.19
CA PHE A 75 -13.74 4.05 -1.61
C PHE A 75 -12.64 4.82 -2.32
N VAL A 76 -11.48 4.92 -1.68
CA VAL A 76 -10.31 5.59 -2.22
C VAL A 76 -9.12 4.66 -2.20
N ARG A 77 -8.29 4.75 -3.24
CA ARG A 77 -6.94 4.19 -3.28
C ARG A 77 -5.95 5.31 -3.08
N VAL A 78 -5.16 5.22 -2.01
CA VAL A 78 -4.11 6.19 -1.71
C VAL A 78 -2.80 5.61 -2.24
N PHE A 79 -2.29 6.20 -3.32
CA PHE A 79 -0.98 5.87 -3.88
C PHE A 79 0.09 6.67 -3.16
N GLN A 80 1.03 5.98 -2.50
CA GLN A 80 2.09 6.64 -1.72
C GLN A 80 3.50 6.29 -2.20
N ASN A 81 3.65 5.17 -2.90
CA ASN A 81 4.91 4.75 -3.48
C ASN A 81 4.69 3.95 -4.77
N GLY A 82 5.70 3.97 -5.64
CA GLY A 82 5.71 3.21 -6.87
C GLY A 82 7.13 2.91 -7.31
N VAL A 83 7.27 1.87 -8.13
CA VAL A 83 8.54 1.44 -8.70
C VAL A 83 8.38 1.23 -10.20
N VAL A 84 9.46 1.47 -10.92
CA VAL A 84 9.58 1.15 -12.35
C VAL A 84 10.72 0.16 -12.48
N MET A 85 10.45 -0.96 -13.16
CA MET A 85 11.39 -2.06 -13.31
C MET A 85 11.51 -2.45 -14.76
N ASN A 86 12.73 -2.73 -15.22
CA ASN A 86 12.88 -3.45 -16.49
C ASN A 86 12.39 -4.90 -16.36
N TYR A 87 12.27 -5.58 -17.50
CA TYR A 87 11.82 -6.97 -17.57
C TYR A 87 12.60 -7.94 -16.66
N GLN A 88 13.94 -7.82 -16.65
CA GLN A 88 14.80 -8.75 -15.90
C GLN A 88 14.63 -8.56 -14.39
N THR A 89 14.67 -7.31 -13.92
CA THR A 89 14.43 -6.96 -12.52
C THR A 89 13.04 -7.39 -12.06
N ALA A 90 12.01 -7.17 -12.89
CA ALA A 90 10.65 -7.60 -12.56
C ALA A 90 10.54 -9.14 -12.39
N LYS A 91 11.24 -9.92 -13.23
CA LYS A 91 11.28 -11.38 -13.07
C LYS A 91 11.96 -11.82 -11.78
N GLU A 92 13.06 -11.18 -11.42
CA GLU A 92 13.80 -11.47 -10.20
C GLU A 92 12.96 -11.14 -8.95
N VAL A 93 12.31 -9.98 -8.94
CA VAL A 93 11.41 -9.57 -7.86
C VAL A 93 10.20 -10.51 -7.76
N HIS A 94 9.57 -10.86 -8.89
CA HIS A 94 8.44 -11.80 -8.91
C HIS A 94 8.85 -13.17 -8.34
N LYS A 95 10.00 -13.70 -8.76
CA LYS A 95 10.52 -14.98 -8.25
C LYS A 95 10.75 -14.90 -6.74
N TRP A 96 11.44 -13.86 -6.28
CA TRP A 96 11.73 -13.66 -4.86
C TRP A 96 10.45 -13.57 -4.03
N LEU A 97 9.46 -12.78 -4.48
CA LEU A 97 8.15 -12.68 -3.83
C LEU A 97 7.43 -14.04 -3.77
N GLY A 98 7.37 -14.77 -4.88
CA GLY A 98 6.74 -16.08 -4.96
C GLY A 98 7.36 -17.10 -4.01
N GLU A 99 8.70 -17.12 -3.90
CA GLU A 99 9.41 -17.98 -2.95
C GLU A 99 9.04 -17.66 -1.49
N HIS A 100 8.89 -16.38 -1.13
CA HIS A 100 8.50 -15.98 0.22
C HIS A 100 7.04 -16.30 0.54
N ILE A 101 6.14 -16.13 -0.44
CA ILE A 101 4.73 -16.54 -0.31
C ILE A 101 4.64 -18.05 -0.06
N ASN A 102 5.29 -18.86 -0.89
CA ASN A 102 5.31 -20.32 -0.73
C ASN A 102 5.83 -20.75 0.65
N ASN A 103 6.86 -20.06 1.16
CA ASN A 103 7.39 -20.33 2.50
C ASN A 103 6.36 -20.02 3.59
N LEU A 104 5.62 -18.92 3.47
CA LEU A 104 4.55 -18.57 4.42
C LEU A 104 3.38 -19.56 4.38
N GLU A 105 2.97 -19.97 3.18
CA GLU A 105 1.91 -20.97 3.01
C GLU A 105 2.28 -22.31 3.68
N ASN A 106 3.52 -22.78 3.50
CA ASN A 106 4.01 -23.98 4.17
C ASN A 106 3.96 -23.88 5.71
N ILE A 107 4.25 -22.70 6.26
CA ILE A 107 4.17 -22.45 7.71
C ILE A 107 2.71 -22.50 8.18
N ILE A 108 1.80 -21.86 7.45
CA ILE A 108 0.37 -21.83 7.76
C ILE A 108 -0.21 -23.25 7.73
N ASP A 109 0.10 -24.03 6.69
CA ASP A 109 -0.34 -25.43 6.56
C ASP A 109 0.18 -26.33 7.68
N ALA A 110 1.43 -26.12 8.12
CA ALA A 110 1.99 -26.87 9.24
C ALA A 110 1.32 -26.52 10.59
N GLN A 111 0.82 -25.29 10.75
CA GLN A 111 0.07 -24.87 11.94
C GLN A 111 -1.36 -25.42 11.94
N ASN A 112 -2.02 -25.46 10.79
CA ASN A 112 -3.39 -25.95 10.66
C ASN A 112 -3.52 -27.48 10.78
N LYS A 113 -2.41 -28.22 10.67
CA LYS A 113 -2.35 -29.69 10.83
C LYS A 113 -2.05 -30.15 12.27
N LYS A 114 -1.86 -29.23 13.21
CA LYS A 114 -1.70 -29.51 14.65
C LYS A 114 -3.00 -29.27 15.40
#